data_AF-A0A6I8V4C1-F1
#
_entry.id   AF-A0A6I8V4C1-F1
#
_cell.length_a   1.000
_cell.length_b   1.000
_cell.length_c   1.000
_cell.angle_alpha   90.00
_cell.angle_beta   90.00
_cell.angle_gamma   90.00
#
_symmetry.space_group_name_H-M   'P 1'
#
loop_
_entity.id
_entity.type
_entity.pdbx_description
1 polymer ?
#
loop_
_entity_poly.entity_id
_entity_poly.type
_entity_poly.pdbx_seq_one_letter_code
_entity_poly.pdbx_strand_id
1 'polypeptide(L)'
;MSLIETETHWLRTTILPKILESGRLLDTYSASKADTFRVGDIDVDVIGPKEAFMLTLCYRTTIRFEYDGKQFERKMVVKKTPRIQPEMYKDIQFSYLFGNEIEFYTKILPQIEKVSGEKLAAPKYYYSELNPLSAMVILSDFAEDGWSITKDRVGLSLDHVRVAVKYLGKFHGFAYAIKHKNPDQFENMTKNLRESRFSNEIMHPDFLLKLKTSVKRAVQAVATYQPQVGEDFVQNFGLLISDYTKFGRQRVAPREPLATLCHGDYVRNNVAYKYDGKEEPQEIMMFDYQTLRVSSPMIDLSVFLAISVYADVRYTYFDSIFDDYCSALYDSYRKHAKDEVPEFLNRTELLKEYIRFLPYSVSITAYFLFSLVEPSGLSSEEMINCQVTDEEIIESTMKSGGEIVDREIAHQLREMFELSRTYNVPIDEAMHNI
;
A
#
# COMPACT_ATOMS: atom_id res chain seq x y z
N MET A 1 -25.89 -6.74 21.94
CA MET A 1 -25.16 -5.47 21.91
C MET A 1 -24.71 -5.25 20.48
N SER A 2 -25.05 -4.12 19.88
CA SER A 2 -24.62 -3.80 18.50
C SER A 2 -23.08 -3.67 18.45
N LEU A 3 -22.49 -3.74 17.25
CA LEU A 3 -21.05 -3.48 17.07
C LEU A 3 -20.68 -2.11 17.66
N ILE A 4 -21.50 -1.09 17.36
CA ILE A 4 -21.33 0.29 17.84
C ILE A 4 -21.34 0.35 19.37
N GLU A 5 -22.32 -0.27 20.03
CA GLU A 5 -22.39 -0.30 21.50
C GLU A 5 -21.17 -0.99 22.11
N THR A 6 -20.72 -2.09 21.51
CA THR A 6 -19.57 -2.87 21.97
C THR A 6 -18.28 -2.06 21.84
N GLU A 7 -18.03 -1.46 20.67
CA GLU A 7 -16.84 -0.64 20.42
C GLU A 7 -16.85 0.65 21.27
N THR A 8 -18.01 1.29 21.42
CA THR A 8 -18.18 2.47 22.28
C THR A 8 -17.85 2.16 23.74
N HIS A 9 -18.36 1.04 24.26
CA HIS A 9 -18.09 0.63 25.63
C HIS A 9 -16.59 0.32 25.82
N TRP A 10 -15.99 -0.43 24.90
CA TRP A 10 -14.58 -0.78 24.95
C TRP A 10 -13.65 0.44 24.83
N LEU A 11 -13.94 1.38 23.92
CA LEU A 11 -13.19 2.64 23.79
C LEU A 11 -13.20 3.40 25.11
N ARG A 12 -14.39 3.54 25.72
CA ARG A 12 -14.59 4.27 26.98
C ARG A 12 -13.85 3.66 28.15
N THR A 13 -13.98 2.36 28.36
CA THR A 13 -13.53 1.70 29.59
C THR A 13 -12.10 1.19 29.53
N THR A 14 -11.61 0.84 28.33
CA THR A 14 -10.34 0.14 28.17
C THR A 14 -9.29 0.99 27.48
N ILE A 15 -9.66 1.68 26.40
CA ILE A 15 -8.67 2.28 25.50
C ILE A 15 -8.36 3.72 25.86
N LEU A 16 -9.37 4.56 26.03
CA LEU A 16 -9.17 5.97 26.33
C LEU A 16 -8.33 6.23 27.59
N PRO A 17 -8.50 5.48 28.71
CA PRO A 17 -7.60 5.59 29.85
C PRO A 17 -6.14 5.30 29.48
N LYS A 18 -5.87 4.22 28.72
CA LYS A 18 -4.51 3.87 28.29
C LYS A 18 -3.89 4.94 27.38
N ILE A 19 -4.65 5.50 26.44
CA ILE A 19 -4.17 6.56 25.54
C ILE A 19 -3.88 7.84 26.32
N LEU A 20 -4.75 8.19 27.27
CA LEU A 20 -4.53 9.33 28.17
C LEU A 20 -3.24 9.15 28.98
N GLU A 21 -3.09 8.01 29.65
CA GLU A 21 -1.92 7.70 30.49
C GLU A 21 -0.61 7.72 29.69
N SER A 22 -0.66 7.34 28.42
CA SER A 22 0.50 7.42 27.51
C SER A 22 0.86 8.85 27.08
N GLY A 23 0.05 9.86 27.44
CA GLY A 23 0.21 11.25 27.01
C GLY A 23 -0.13 11.50 25.54
N ARG A 24 -0.68 10.52 24.81
CA ARG A 24 -0.95 10.65 23.38
C ARG A 24 -2.32 11.25 23.08
N LEU A 25 -3.26 11.17 24.02
CA LEU A 25 -4.59 11.78 23.87
C LEU A 25 -4.54 13.32 23.95
N LEU A 26 -3.71 13.82 24.87
CA LEU A 26 -3.51 15.23 25.17
C LEU A 26 -2.03 15.53 25.43
N ASP A 27 -1.49 16.52 24.73
CA ASP A 27 -0.12 16.97 24.94
C ASP A 27 0.06 17.66 26.31
N THR A 28 -1.03 18.08 26.96
CA THR A 28 -1.06 18.71 28.29
C THR A 28 -1.34 17.73 29.43
N TYR A 29 -1.23 16.42 29.18
CA TYR A 29 -1.52 15.42 30.20
C TYR A 29 -0.58 15.51 31.42
N SER A 30 -1.15 15.35 32.61
CA SER A 30 -0.48 15.26 33.90
C SER A 30 -1.12 14.16 34.75
N ALA A 31 -0.29 13.27 35.30
CA ALA A 31 -0.72 12.19 36.18
C ALA A 31 -1.46 12.72 37.43
N SER A 32 -1.08 13.91 37.92
CA SER A 32 -1.73 14.55 39.09
C SER A 32 -3.18 14.97 38.85
N LYS A 33 -3.62 15.02 37.59
CA LYS A 33 -4.97 15.42 37.18
C LYS A 33 -5.71 14.30 36.45
N ALA A 34 -5.20 13.08 36.47
CA ALA A 34 -5.80 11.95 35.76
C ALA A 34 -7.25 11.66 36.22
N ASP A 35 -7.55 11.93 37.48
CA ASP A 35 -8.87 11.79 38.11
C ASP A 35 -9.91 12.79 37.58
N THR A 36 -9.47 13.87 36.93
CA THR A 36 -10.35 14.85 36.26
C THR A 36 -10.86 14.38 34.90
N PHE A 37 -10.30 13.30 34.35
CA PHE A 37 -10.71 12.79 33.05
C PHE A 37 -12.14 12.24 33.09
N ARG A 38 -13.01 12.76 32.23
CA ARG A 38 -14.39 12.29 32.07
C ARG A 38 -14.69 12.12 30.59
N VAL A 39 -14.92 10.87 30.18
CA VAL A 39 -15.34 10.58 28.80
C VAL A 39 -16.81 10.96 28.65
N GLY A 40 -17.11 11.87 27.72
CA GLY A 40 -18.45 12.27 27.31
C GLY A 40 -18.97 11.33 26.22
N ASP A 41 -19.58 11.89 25.18
CA ASP A 41 -20.14 11.11 24.06
C ASP A 41 -19.06 10.53 23.15
N ILE A 42 -19.36 9.36 22.59
CA ILE A 42 -18.52 8.68 21.59
C ILE A 42 -19.44 8.33 20.43
N ASP A 43 -19.20 8.96 19.29
CA ASP A 43 -19.84 8.61 18.03
C ASP A 43 -18.96 7.60 17.29
N VAL A 44 -19.56 6.58 16.68
CA VAL A 44 -18.87 5.56 15.88
C VAL A 44 -19.54 5.46 14.52
N ASP A 45 -18.74 5.59 13.46
CA ASP A 45 -19.18 5.51 12.07
C ASP A 45 -18.32 4.48 11.31
N VAL A 46 -18.93 3.39 10.85
CA VAL A 46 -18.21 2.27 10.25
C VAL A 46 -17.84 2.58 8.81
N ILE A 47 -16.56 2.43 8.46
CA ILE A 47 -16.07 2.61 7.09
C ILE A 47 -16.48 1.38 6.28
N GLY A 48 -17.51 1.53 5.45
CA GLY A 48 -18.07 0.44 4.67
C GLY A 48 -17.33 0.15 3.36
N PRO A 49 -17.65 -0.96 2.68
CA PRO A 49 -17.05 -1.35 1.40
C PRO A 49 -17.40 -0.40 0.23
N LYS A 50 -18.44 0.42 0.41
CA LYS A 50 -18.78 1.51 -0.50
C LYS A 50 -17.83 2.71 -0.40
N GLU A 51 -17.06 2.80 0.67
CA GLU A 51 -16.13 3.88 0.90
C GLU A 51 -14.68 3.44 0.64
N ALA A 52 -14.27 2.29 1.17
CA ALA A 52 -12.90 1.80 1.05
C ALA A 52 -12.85 0.30 0.73
N PHE A 53 -11.88 -0.10 -0.10
CA PHE A 53 -11.52 -1.50 -0.30
C PHE A 53 -10.41 -1.87 0.69
N MET A 54 -10.71 -2.77 1.62
CA MET A 54 -9.81 -3.10 2.72
C MET A 54 -10.05 -4.52 3.23
N LEU A 55 -9.05 -5.11 3.89
CA LEU A 55 -9.14 -6.44 4.52
C LEU A 55 -9.44 -6.37 6.03
N THR A 56 -9.56 -5.16 6.57
CA THR A 56 -9.71 -4.91 8.01
C THR A 56 -11.09 -4.33 8.33
N LEU A 57 -11.50 -4.39 9.58
CA LEU A 57 -12.62 -3.59 10.08
C LEU A 57 -12.09 -2.20 10.44
N CYS A 58 -12.57 -1.17 9.74
CA CYS A 58 -12.29 0.22 10.11
C CYS A 58 -13.56 0.96 10.48
N TYR A 59 -13.44 1.85 11.46
CA TYR A 59 -14.47 2.82 11.78
C TYR A 59 -13.84 4.13 12.22
N ARG A 60 -14.52 5.24 11.95
CA ARG A 60 -14.24 6.55 12.52
C ARG A 60 -14.90 6.65 13.87
N THR A 61 -14.27 7.36 14.79
CA THR A 61 -14.88 7.70 16.05
C THR A 61 -14.62 9.15 16.43
N THR A 62 -15.67 9.84 16.86
CA THR A 62 -15.57 11.19 17.44
C THR A 62 -15.75 11.06 18.95
N ILE A 63 -14.71 11.43 19.69
CA ILE A 63 -14.63 11.24 21.13
C ILE A 63 -14.64 12.61 21.79
N ARG A 64 -15.68 12.88 22.57
CA ARG A 64 -15.81 14.10 23.39
C ARG A 64 -15.48 13.76 24.82
N PHE A 65 -14.64 14.57 25.46
CA PHE A 65 -14.23 14.34 26.84
C PHE A 65 -13.83 15.63 27.54
N GLU A 66 -13.89 15.60 28.87
CA GLU A 66 -13.38 16.64 29.73
C GLU A 66 -12.06 16.21 30.38
N TYR A 67 -11.13 17.15 30.49
CA TYR A 67 -9.90 17.00 31.26
C TYR A 67 -9.49 18.36 31.85
N ASP A 68 -9.17 18.42 33.14
CA ASP A 68 -8.77 19.65 33.83
C ASP A 68 -9.78 20.81 33.64
N GLY A 69 -11.08 20.49 33.69
CA GLY A 69 -12.18 21.45 33.49
C GLY A 69 -12.32 22.00 32.07
N LYS A 70 -11.60 21.43 31.09
CA LYS A 70 -11.68 21.82 29.67
C LYS A 70 -12.29 20.70 28.84
N GLN A 71 -13.14 21.09 27.88
CA GLN A 71 -13.75 20.17 26.92
C GLN A 71 -12.85 19.99 25.71
N PHE A 72 -12.76 18.75 25.22
CA PHE A 72 -11.98 18.36 24.07
C PHE A 72 -12.81 17.47 23.15
N GLU A 73 -12.51 17.55 21.85
CA GLU A 73 -12.98 16.61 20.84
C GLU A 73 -11.77 16.01 20.12
N ARG A 74 -11.80 14.71 19.84
CA ARG A 74 -10.80 14.00 19.04
C ARG A 74 -11.49 13.08 18.06
N LYS A 75 -11.12 13.18 16.78
CA LYS A 75 -11.52 12.23 15.75
C LYS A 75 -10.39 11.24 15.47
N MET A 76 -10.74 9.97 15.49
CA MET A 76 -9.80 8.86 15.32
C MET A 76 -10.33 7.87 14.29
N VAL A 77 -9.42 7.17 13.63
CA VAL A 77 -9.73 5.95 12.88
C VAL A 77 -9.21 4.77 13.67
N VAL A 78 -10.09 3.78 13.90
CA VAL A 78 -9.74 2.53 14.53
C VAL A 78 -9.73 1.44 13.46
N LYS A 79 -8.57 0.81 13.27
CA LYS A 79 -8.34 -0.29 12.31
C LYS A 79 -8.10 -1.58 13.08
N LYS A 80 -8.93 -2.60 12.85
CA LYS A 80 -8.90 -3.90 13.55
C LYS A 80 -8.92 -5.06 12.58
N THR A 81 -8.32 -6.17 12.94
CA THR A 81 -8.52 -7.43 12.21
C THR A 81 -10.00 -7.88 12.29
N PRO A 82 -10.59 -8.40 11.20
CA PRO A 82 -11.96 -8.89 11.21
C PRO A 82 -12.08 -10.18 12.05
N ARG A 83 -13.31 -10.61 12.37
CA ARG A 83 -13.54 -11.88 13.06
C ARG A 83 -13.52 -13.02 12.06
N ILE A 84 -12.37 -13.69 11.95
CA ILE A 84 -12.13 -14.74 10.97
C ILE A 84 -11.50 -15.98 11.61
N GLN A 85 -11.48 -17.09 10.86
CA GLN A 85 -10.86 -18.33 11.32
C GLN A 85 -9.35 -18.17 11.55
N PRO A 86 -8.76 -18.86 12.55
CA PRO A 86 -7.34 -18.75 12.86
C PRO A 86 -6.40 -19.10 11.70
N GLU A 87 -6.79 -20.05 10.84
CA GLU A 87 -6.05 -20.46 9.65
C GLU A 87 -5.97 -19.30 8.66
N MET A 88 -7.12 -18.71 8.34
CA MET A 88 -7.21 -17.57 7.42
C MET A 88 -6.47 -16.33 7.95
N TYR A 89 -6.51 -16.10 9.28
CA TYR A 89 -5.73 -15.04 9.91
C TYR A 89 -4.21 -15.20 9.67
N LYS A 90 -3.71 -16.44 9.73
CA LYS A 90 -2.30 -16.77 9.47
C LYS A 90 -1.99 -16.72 7.97
N ASP A 91 -2.91 -17.16 7.11
CA ASP A 91 -2.74 -17.15 5.66
C ASP A 91 -2.65 -15.73 5.11
N ILE A 92 -3.47 -14.79 5.62
CA ILE A 92 -3.41 -13.36 5.30
C ILE A 92 -2.21 -12.67 5.96
N GLN A 93 -1.58 -13.30 6.95
CA GLN A 93 -0.44 -12.79 7.69
C GLN A 93 -0.73 -11.50 8.50
N PHE A 94 -1.92 -11.37 9.10
CA PHE A 94 -2.30 -10.15 9.83
C PHE A 94 -1.30 -9.74 10.91
N SER A 95 -0.68 -10.70 11.61
CA SER A 95 0.34 -10.37 12.61
C SER A 95 1.58 -9.68 12.04
N TYR A 96 1.97 -9.96 10.80
CA TYR A 96 3.14 -9.33 10.17
C TYR A 96 2.74 -7.98 9.58
N LEU A 97 1.57 -7.90 8.95
CA LEU A 97 1.00 -6.66 8.43
C LEU A 97 0.88 -5.61 9.54
N PHE A 98 0.16 -5.91 10.61
CA PHE A 98 0.02 -4.99 11.75
C PHE A 98 1.34 -4.77 12.48
N GLY A 99 2.20 -5.79 12.58
CA GLY A 99 3.53 -5.63 13.18
C GLY A 99 4.38 -4.58 12.48
N ASN A 100 4.41 -4.59 11.14
CA ASN A 100 5.15 -3.61 10.34
C ASN A 100 4.54 -2.20 10.48
N GLU A 101 3.22 -2.07 10.45
CA GLU A 101 2.54 -0.77 10.60
C GLU A 101 2.79 -0.17 11.99
N ILE A 102 2.76 -0.99 13.05
CA ILE A 102 3.09 -0.56 14.42
C ILE A 102 4.58 -0.15 14.52
N GLU A 103 5.49 -0.94 13.95
CA GLU A 103 6.92 -0.62 13.90
C GLU A 103 7.16 0.72 13.18
N PHE A 104 6.41 0.98 12.09
CA PHE A 104 6.48 2.25 11.38
C PHE A 104 6.15 3.43 12.30
N TYR A 105 4.95 3.44 12.89
CA TYR A 105 4.52 4.58 13.70
C TYR A 105 5.30 4.76 15.01
N THR A 106 5.73 3.66 15.63
CA THR A 106 6.35 3.72 16.96
C THR A 106 7.87 3.89 16.93
N LYS A 107 8.54 3.54 15.83
CA LYS A 107 10.00 3.57 15.74
C LYS A 107 10.51 4.20 14.45
N ILE A 108 10.03 3.77 13.28
CA ILE A 108 10.62 4.22 12.00
C ILE A 108 10.30 5.69 11.74
N LEU A 109 9.04 6.09 11.83
CA LEU A 109 8.60 7.47 11.61
C LEU A 109 9.35 8.48 12.51
N PRO A 110 9.42 8.29 13.85
CA PRO A 110 10.23 9.16 14.70
C PRO A 110 11.72 9.25 14.30
N GLN A 111 12.31 8.15 13.82
CA GLN A 111 13.70 8.16 13.36
C GLN A 111 13.84 8.88 12.02
N ILE A 112 12.91 8.69 11.09
CA ILE A 112 12.84 9.43 9.82
C ILE A 112 12.81 10.93 10.11
N GLU A 113 11.89 11.38 10.97
CA GLU A 113 11.75 12.81 11.30
C GLU A 113 12.98 13.38 12.01
N LYS A 114 13.59 12.59 12.91
CA LYS A 114 14.82 12.98 13.59
C LYS A 114 16.00 13.16 12.62
N VAL A 115 16.13 12.29 11.62
CA VAL A 115 17.23 12.32 10.65
C VAL A 115 17.00 13.35 9.55
N SER A 116 15.77 13.46 9.05
CA SER A 116 15.43 14.42 8.01
C SER A 116 15.40 15.86 8.54
N GLY A 117 15.08 16.04 9.82
CA GLY A 117 14.73 17.35 10.39
C GLY A 117 13.36 17.86 9.88
N GLU A 118 12.60 17.03 9.19
CA GLU A 118 11.30 17.33 8.60
C GLU A 118 10.23 16.41 9.18
N LYS A 119 9.04 16.94 9.44
CA LYS A 119 7.89 16.11 9.76
C LYS A 119 7.38 15.44 8.50
N LEU A 120 7.23 14.12 8.55
CA LEU A 120 6.58 13.39 7.45
C LEU A 120 5.07 13.53 7.63
N ALA A 121 4.33 13.79 6.54
CA ALA A 121 2.89 13.68 6.59
C ALA A 121 2.53 12.23 6.92
N ALA A 122 1.90 12.02 8.07
CA ALA A 122 1.41 10.73 8.52
C ALA A 122 0.29 10.96 9.56
N PRO A 123 -0.70 10.06 9.67
CA PRO A 123 -1.69 10.11 10.74
C PRO A 123 -1.02 10.04 12.12
N LYS A 124 -1.52 10.80 13.09
CA LYS A 124 -1.03 10.75 14.47
C LYS A 124 -1.36 9.38 15.07
N TYR A 125 -0.34 8.69 15.56
CA TYR A 125 -0.51 7.41 16.26
C TYR A 125 -0.98 7.63 17.71
N TYR A 126 -2.05 6.92 18.09
CA TYR A 126 -2.55 6.93 19.46
C TYR A 126 -2.27 5.62 20.20
N TYR A 127 -2.56 4.48 19.56
CA TYR A 127 -2.53 3.18 20.24
C TYR A 127 -2.42 2.02 19.26
N SER A 128 -1.96 0.87 19.74
CA SER A 128 -2.04 -0.39 19.02
C SER A 128 -1.98 -1.58 19.96
N GLU A 129 -2.55 -2.70 19.54
CA GLU A 129 -2.39 -4.01 20.18
C GLU A 129 -2.05 -5.05 19.12
N LEU A 130 -1.18 -5.99 19.47
CA LEU A 130 -0.80 -7.12 18.63
C LEU A 130 -0.87 -8.40 19.48
N ASN A 131 -2.00 -9.09 19.39
CA ASN A 131 -2.28 -10.35 20.07
C ASN A 131 -2.16 -11.53 19.09
N PRO A 132 -2.11 -12.79 19.55
CA PRO A 132 -1.88 -13.94 18.67
C PRO A 132 -2.83 -14.09 17.47
N LEU A 133 -4.10 -13.71 17.62
CA LEU A 133 -5.16 -13.82 16.59
C LEU A 133 -6.03 -12.56 16.51
N SER A 134 -5.52 -11.43 16.98
CA SER A 134 -6.18 -10.13 16.81
C SER A 134 -5.15 -9.03 16.85
N ALA A 135 -5.31 -8.04 15.99
CA ALA A 135 -4.44 -6.88 15.97
C ALA A 135 -5.24 -5.62 15.69
N MET A 136 -4.72 -4.49 16.16
CA MET A 136 -5.36 -3.20 15.93
C MET A 136 -4.40 -2.01 16.01
N VAL A 137 -4.77 -0.92 15.35
CA VAL A 137 -4.10 0.39 15.41
C VAL A 137 -5.17 1.48 15.51
N ILE A 138 -4.91 2.51 16.31
CA ILE A 138 -5.71 3.73 16.41
C ILE A 138 -4.86 4.90 15.95
N LEU A 139 -5.35 5.60 14.93
CA LEU A 139 -4.72 6.75 14.29
C LEU A 139 -5.65 7.96 14.35
N SER A 140 -5.14 9.17 14.11
CA SER A 140 -6.00 10.33 13.87
C SER A 140 -6.80 10.16 12.59
N ASP A 141 -8.01 10.72 12.59
CA ASP A 141 -8.73 10.93 11.34
C ASP A 141 -8.05 12.06 10.56
N PHE A 142 -7.29 11.69 9.52
CA PHE A 142 -6.55 12.65 8.70
C PHE A 142 -7.47 13.56 7.88
N ALA A 143 -8.77 13.24 7.76
CA ALA A 143 -9.73 14.12 7.11
C ALA A 143 -9.85 15.48 7.82
N GLU A 144 -9.61 15.52 9.13
CA GLU A 144 -9.60 16.76 9.91
C GLU A 144 -8.48 17.72 9.49
N ASP A 145 -7.38 17.18 8.98
CA ASP A 145 -6.24 17.97 8.50
C ASP A 145 -6.39 18.32 7.01
N GLY A 146 -7.55 18.04 6.41
CA GLY A 146 -7.86 18.31 4.99
C GLY A 146 -7.36 17.25 4.01
N TRP A 147 -6.90 16.10 4.50
CA TRP A 147 -6.49 14.99 3.63
C TRP A 147 -7.69 14.18 3.18
N SER A 148 -7.73 13.82 1.90
CA SER A 148 -8.74 12.91 1.38
C SER A 148 -8.17 11.97 0.32
N ILE A 149 -8.65 10.74 0.35
CA ILE A 149 -8.51 9.79 -0.74
C ILE A 149 -9.19 10.35 -2.01
N THR A 150 -8.67 10.00 -3.19
CA THR A 150 -9.30 10.34 -4.47
C THR A 150 -10.72 9.78 -4.56
N LYS A 151 -11.65 10.56 -5.12
CA LYS A 151 -13.03 10.10 -5.37
C LYS A 151 -13.06 8.96 -6.38
N ASP A 152 -12.18 9.03 -7.37
CA ASP A 152 -12.02 7.99 -8.39
C ASP A 152 -11.42 6.73 -7.77
N ARG A 153 -12.09 5.60 -7.99
CA ARG A 153 -11.63 4.28 -7.54
C ARG A 153 -10.52 3.71 -8.43
N VAL A 154 -10.45 4.18 -9.67
CA VAL A 154 -9.57 3.72 -10.74
C VAL A 154 -9.25 4.89 -11.68
N GLY A 155 -8.11 4.83 -12.37
CA GLY A 155 -7.79 5.79 -13.43
C GLY A 155 -7.46 7.20 -12.91
N LEU A 156 -6.40 7.34 -12.11
CA LEU A 156 -5.94 8.64 -11.65
C LEU A 156 -5.58 9.57 -12.83
N SER A 157 -5.98 10.84 -12.73
CA SER A 157 -5.57 11.90 -13.65
C SER A 157 -4.05 12.11 -13.62
N LEU A 158 -3.49 12.71 -14.68
CA LEU A 158 -2.06 13.06 -14.74
C LEU A 158 -1.58 13.91 -13.56
N ASP A 159 -2.38 14.88 -13.07
CA ASP A 159 -1.95 15.76 -11.98
C ASP A 159 -1.78 15.01 -10.65
N HIS A 160 -2.72 14.12 -10.32
CA HIS A 160 -2.58 13.19 -9.18
C HIS A 160 -1.34 12.31 -9.33
N VAL A 161 -1.11 11.74 -10.53
CA VAL A 161 0.04 10.89 -10.80
C VAL A 161 1.35 11.64 -10.58
N ARG A 162 1.46 12.88 -11.07
CA ARG A 162 2.68 13.72 -10.90
C ARG A 162 2.99 13.99 -9.43
N VAL A 163 1.99 14.35 -8.64
CA VAL A 163 2.18 14.56 -7.19
C VAL A 163 2.61 13.26 -6.51
N ALA A 164 1.99 12.14 -6.86
CA ALA A 164 2.31 10.84 -6.28
C ALA A 164 3.73 10.36 -6.62
N VAL A 165 4.15 10.41 -7.88
CA VAL A 165 5.47 9.89 -8.26
C VAL A 165 6.60 10.79 -7.75
N LYS A 166 6.38 12.11 -7.64
CA LYS A 166 7.34 13.03 -7.01
C LYS A 166 7.51 12.73 -5.53
N TYR A 167 6.41 12.50 -4.82
CA TYR A 167 6.48 12.14 -3.40
C TYR A 167 7.17 10.79 -3.18
N LEU A 168 6.86 9.80 -4.02
CA LEU A 168 7.51 8.49 -3.99
C LEU A 168 9.02 8.60 -4.27
N GLY A 169 9.40 9.38 -5.29
CA GLY A 169 10.79 9.70 -5.58
C GLY A 169 11.49 10.34 -4.39
N LYS A 170 10.86 11.36 -3.76
CA LYS A 170 11.38 12.01 -2.56
C LYS A 170 11.61 10.99 -1.42
N PHE A 171 10.65 10.10 -1.18
CA PHE A 171 10.74 9.07 -0.15
C PHE A 171 11.89 8.09 -0.41
N HIS A 172 12.01 7.54 -1.62
CA HIS A 172 13.09 6.63 -1.97
C HIS A 172 14.48 7.29 -1.94
N GLY A 173 14.60 8.52 -2.45
CA GLY A 173 15.85 9.28 -2.45
C GLY A 173 16.36 9.55 -1.03
N PHE A 174 15.43 9.86 -0.12
CA PHE A 174 15.74 10.01 1.31
C PHE A 174 16.21 8.68 1.94
N ALA A 175 15.51 7.58 1.66
CA ALA A 175 15.89 6.27 2.16
C ALA A 175 17.29 5.83 1.68
N TYR A 176 17.62 6.04 0.41
CA TYR A 176 18.98 5.81 -0.11
C TYR A 176 20.02 6.70 0.57
N ALA A 177 19.70 7.97 0.81
CA ALA A 177 20.62 8.90 1.47
C ALA A 177 20.98 8.41 2.89
N ILE A 178 19.99 7.99 3.68
CA ILE A 178 20.23 7.41 5.01
C ILE A 178 21.04 6.13 4.89
N LYS A 179 20.64 5.21 4.01
CA LYS A 179 21.34 3.93 3.81
C LYS A 179 22.83 4.13 3.50
N HIS A 180 23.17 5.11 2.66
CA HIS A 180 24.56 5.37 2.28
C HIS A 180 25.36 6.14 3.33
N LYS A 181 24.74 7.11 4.03
CA LYS A 181 25.48 7.95 4.98
C LYS A 181 25.52 7.37 6.39
N ASN A 182 24.47 6.67 6.80
CA ASN A 182 24.30 6.09 8.13
C ASN A 182 23.76 4.64 8.01
N PRO A 183 24.54 3.68 7.46
CA PRO A 183 24.09 2.31 7.23
C PRO A 183 23.59 1.62 8.51
N ASP A 184 24.28 1.79 9.64
CA ASP A 184 23.87 1.22 10.93
C ASP A 184 22.50 1.75 11.38
N GLN A 185 22.23 3.03 11.10
CA GLN A 185 20.94 3.65 11.42
C GLN A 185 19.84 3.12 10.51
N PHE A 186 20.12 2.98 9.22
CA PHE A 186 19.20 2.37 8.26
C PHE A 186 18.86 0.93 8.67
N GLU A 187 19.87 0.10 8.96
CA GLU A 187 19.67 -1.26 9.44
C GLU A 187 18.84 -1.28 10.74
N ASN A 188 19.15 -0.41 11.70
CA ASN A 188 18.39 -0.34 12.93
C ASN A 188 16.92 0.06 12.72
N MET A 189 16.62 0.87 11.71
CA MET A 189 15.26 1.22 11.32
C MET A 189 14.53 0.05 10.65
N THR A 190 15.21 -0.77 9.84
CA THR A 190 14.55 -1.74 8.97
C THR A 190 14.63 -3.20 9.44
N LYS A 191 15.53 -3.54 10.38
CA LYS A 191 15.79 -4.93 10.80
C LYS A 191 14.60 -5.68 11.39
N ASN A 192 13.59 -4.97 11.90
CA ASN A 192 12.40 -5.58 12.50
C ASN A 192 11.24 -5.75 11.51
N LEU A 193 11.39 -5.27 10.27
CA LEU A 193 10.38 -5.44 9.22
C LEU A 193 10.33 -6.91 8.78
N ARG A 194 9.10 -7.41 8.57
CA ARG A 194 8.84 -8.80 8.22
C ARG A 194 8.18 -8.89 6.84
N GLU A 195 8.54 -9.91 6.06
CA GLU A 195 7.89 -10.19 4.78
C GLU A 195 6.42 -10.60 5.00
N SER A 196 5.48 -9.71 4.71
CA SER A 196 4.06 -9.86 5.03
C SER A 196 3.17 -10.36 3.90
N ARG A 197 3.72 -10.59 2.69
CA ARG A 197 2.96 -11.05 1.51
C ARG A 197 3.36 -12.44 1.04
N PHE A 198 4.63 -12.82 1.22
CA PHE A 198 5.19 -14.05 0.65
C PHE A 198 5.88 -14.96 1.67
N SER A 199 5.64 -14.81 2.98
CA SER A 199 6.33 -15.70 3.94
C SER A 199 5.72 -17.09 4.01
N ASN A 200 4.44 -17.23 3.66
CA ASN A 200 3.77 -18.53 3.62
C ASN A 200 4.25 -19.33 2.40
N GLU A 201 4.48 -20.63 2.59
CA GLU A 201 4.90 -21.53 1.49
C GLU A 201 3.72 -21.96 0.62
N ILE A 202 2.55 -22.12 1.24
CA ILE A 202 1.33 -22.61 0.59
C ILE A 202 0.35 -21.45 0.53
N MET A 203 -0.16 -21.19 -0.68
CA MET A 203 -1.25 -20.25 -0.92
C MET A 203 -2.59 -20.97 -0.79
N HIS A 204 -3.60 -20.30 -0.25
CA HIS A 204 -4.97 -20.83 -0.19
C HIS A 204 -5.46 -21.27 -1.59
N PRO A 205 -6.15 -22.42 -1.74
CA PRO A 205 -6.59 -22.94 -3.03
C PRO A 205 -7.38 -21.94 -3.88
N ASP A 206 -8.33 -21.23 -3.27
CA ASP A 206 -9.16 -20.23 -3.96
C ASP A 206 -8.32 -19.08 -4.53
N PHE A 207 -7.32 -18.61 -3.79
CA PHE A 207 -6.41 -17.56 -4.24
C PHE A 207 -5.56 -18.06 -5.41
N LEU A 208 -5.10 -19.33 -5.35
CA LEU A 208 -4.35 -19.95 -6.43
C LEU A 208 -5.21 -20.13 -7.69
N LEU A 209 -6.48 -20.55 -7.55
CA LEU A 209 -7.41 -20.69 -8.66
C LEU A 209 -7.71 -19.34 -9.32
N LYS A 210 -8.02 -18.32 -8.51
CA LYS A 210 -8.23 -16.94 -8.95
C LYS A 210 -7.03 -16.41 -9.72
N LEU A 211 -5.82 -16.60 -9.19
CA LEU A 211 -4.58 -16.22 -9.86
C LEU A 211 -4.43 -16.92 -11.22
N LYS A 212 -4.53 -18.25 -11.28
CA LYS A 212 -4.43 -19.01 -12.54
C LYS A 212 -5.46 -18.55 -13.57
N THR A 213 -6.67 -18.24 -13.12
CA THR A 213 -7.74 -17.74 -13.97
C THR A 213 -7.45 -16.32 -14.46
N SER A 214 -6.86 -15.47 -13.62
CA SER A 214 -6.43 -14.12 -13.98
C SER A 214 -5.36 -14.15 -15.08
N VAL A 215 -4.41 -15.10 -15.01
CA VAL A 215 -3.43 -15.32 -16.10
C VAL A 215 -4.12 -15.73 -17.39
N LYS A 216 -5.04 -16.70 -17.33
CA LYS A 216 -5.82 -17.14 -18.50
C LYS A 216 -6.59 -15.97 -19.14
N ARG A 217 -7.23 -15.13 -18.32
CA ARG A 217 -7.92 -13.91 -18.79
C ARG A 217 -6.96 -12.96 -19.49
N ALA A 218 -5.79 -12.71 -18.90
CA ALA A 218 -4.77 -11.84 -19.49
C ALA A 218 -4.33 -12.31 -20.89
N VAL A 219 -4.10 -13.63 -21.05
CA VAL A 219 -3.76 -14.23 -22.36
C VAL A 219 -4.86 -13.99 -23.39
N GLN A 220 -6.13 -14.21 -23.03
CA GLN A 220 -7.28 -13.99 -23.92
C GLN A 220 -7.47 -12.52 -24.29
N ALA A 221 -7.28 -11.63 -23.31
CA ALA A 221 -7.37 -10.19 -23.51
C ALA A 221 -6.30 -9.70 -24.49
N VAL A 222 -5.04 -10.14 -24.36
CA VAL A 222 -3.98 -9.79 -25.31
C VAL A 222 -4.30 -10.28 -26.72
N ALA A 223 -4.73 -11.54 -26.88
CA ALA A 223 -5.08 -12.08 -28.19
C ALA A 223 -6.20 -11.28 -28.89
N THR A 224 -7.12 -10.70 -28.11
CA THR A 224 -8.26 -9.94 -28.61
C THR A 224 -7.89 -8.48 -28.91
N TYR A 225 -7.23 -7.80 -27.97
CA TYR A 225 -7.04 -6.35 -28.02
C TYR A 225 -5.65 -5.90 -28.46
N GLN A 226 -4.64 -6.78 -28.38
CA GLN A 226 -3.24 -6.50 -28.73
C GLN A 226 -2.59 -7.67 -29.49
N PRO A 227 -3.16 -8.15 -30.61
CA PRO A 227 -2.68 -9.35 -31.33
C PRO A 227 -1.26 -9.21 -31.90
N GLN A 228 -0.71 -7.99 -31.95
CA GLN A 228 0.68 -7.74 -32.33
C GLN A 228 1.71 -8.15 -31.26
N VAL A 229 1.29 -8.40 -30.02
CA VAL A 229 2.16 -8.96 -28.99
C VAL A 229 2.34 -10.44 -29.29
N GLY A 230 3.57 -10.86 -29.57
CA GLY A 230 3.86 -12.23 -30.01
C GLY A 230 3.40 -13.28 -29.00
N GLU A 231 2.79 -14.35 -29.49
CA GLU A 231 2.24 -15.44 -28.66
C GLU A 231 3.28 -16.02 -27.69
N ASP A 232 4.52 -16.21 -28.15
CA ASP A 232 5.63 -16.71 -27.33
C ASP A 232 5.91 -15.81 -26.12
N PHE A 233 5.77 -14.49 -26.27
CA PHE A 233 6.00 -13.54 -25.17
C PHE A 233 4.88 -13.64 -24.11
N VAL A 234 3.63 -13.76 -24.56
CA VAL A 234 2.47 -13.93 -23.67
C VAL A 234 2.55 -15.26 -22.93
N GLN A 235 2.96 -16.33 -23.61
CA GLN A 235 3.20 -17.63 -22.99
C GLN A 235 4.34 -17.56 -21.95
N ASN A 236 5.45 -16.89 -22.29
CA ASN A 236 6.56 -16.72 -21.34
C ASN A 236 6.12 -15.95 -20.09
N PHE A 237 5.35 -14.87 -20.25
CA PHE A 237 4.74 -14.17 -19.11
C PHE A 237 3.90 -15.12 -18.25
N GLY A 238 3.00 -15.90 -18.85
CA GLY A 238 2.16 -16.85 -18.12
C GLY A 238 2.97 -17.91 -17.37
N LEU A 239 4.06 -18.42 -17.95
CA LEU A 239 4.97 -19.35 -17.29
C LEU A 239 5.73 -18.69 -16.13
N LEU A 240 6.21 -17.47 -16.31
CA LEU A 240 6.97 -16.74 -15.30
C LEU A 240 6.18 -16.54 -14.00
N ILE A 241 4.88 -16.26 -14.10
CA ILE A 241 3.99 -16.03 -12.94
C ILE A 241 3.20 -17.27 -12.53
N SER A 242 3.43 -18.43 -13.18
CA SER A 242 2.72 -19.67 -12.87
C SER A 242 3.00 -20.17 -11.44
N ASP A 243 4.22 -19.95 -10.94
CA ASP A 243 4.60 -20.07 -9.53
C ASP A 243 4.73 -18.67 -8.91
N TYR A 244 3.59 -18.03 -8.70
CA TYR A 244 3.50 -16.67 -8.20
C TYR A 244 4.14 -16.48 -6.82
N THR A 245 4.08 -17.48 -5.94
CA THR A 245 4.73 -17.38 -4.62
C THR A 245 6.24 -17.30 -4.79
N LYS A 246 6.84 -18.20 -5.58
CA LYS A 246 8.29 -18.18 -5.84
C LYS A 246 8.71 -16.90 -6.58
N PHE A 247 7.98 -16.53 -7.62
CA PHE A 247 8.26 -15.32 -8.39
C PHE A 247 8.17 -14.07 -7.51
N GLY A 248 7.09 -13.95 -6.72
CA GLY A 248 6.87 -12.87 -5.77
C GLY A 248 7.99 -12.77 -4.72
N ARG A 249 8.39 -13.90 -4.11
CA ARG A 249 9.54 -13.95 -3.18
C ARG A 249 10.81 -13.37 -3.80
N GLN A 250 11.09 -13.72 -5.07
CA GLN A 250 12.23 -13.16 -5.77
C GLN A 250 12.08 -11.65 -5.96
N ARG A 251 10.90 -11.13 -6.28
CA ARG A 251 10.69 -9.69 -6.52
C ARG A 251 10.76 -8.86 -5.24
N VAL A 252 10.24 -9.37 -4.13
CA VAL A 252 10.21 -8.62 -2.87
C VAL A 252 11.53 -8.64 -2.13
N ALA A 253 12.38 -9.66 -2.35
CA ALA A 253 13.67 -9.78 -1.70
C ALA A 253 14.58 -8.56 -2.02
N PRO A 254 15.31 -8.03 -1.02
CA PRO A 254 16.24 -6.93 -1.24
C PRO A 254 17.38 -7.38 -2.17
N ARG A 255 17.74 -6.53 -3.13
CA ARG A 255 18.88 -6.74 -4.03
C ARG A 255 19.71 -5.48 -4.19
N GLU A 256 20.97 -5.59 -3.80
CA GLU A 256 21.94 -4.52 -3.98
C GLU A 256 22.36 -4.37 -5.45
N PRO A 257 22.68 -3.14 -5.91
CA PRO A 257 22.71 -1.90 -5.13
C PRO A 257 21.35 -1.17 -5.05
N LEU A 258 20.31 -1.70 -5.69
CA LEU A 258 19.02 -1.02 -5.83
C LEU A 258 18.09 -1.14 -4.61
N ALA A 259 18.44 -1.90 -3.58
CA ALA A 259 17.57 -2.07 -2.42
C ALA A 259 17.45 -0.77 -1.61
N THR A 260 16.23 -0.35 -1.28
CA THR A 260 15.93 0.80 -0.41
C THR A 260 14.66 0.53 0.39
N LEU A 261 14.29 1.44 1.29
CA LEU A 261 13.03 1.37 2.02
C LEU A 261 11.88 1.72 1.07
N CYS A 262 10.97 0.77 0.85
CA CYS A 262 9.80 0.87 0.00
C CYS A 262 8.54 0.76 0.85
N HIS A 263 7.47 1.43 0.44
CA HIS A 263 6.13 1.26 1.01
C HIS A 263 5.64 -0.18 0.85
N GLY A 264 5.90 -0.79 -0.31
CA GLY A 264 5.55 -2.18 -0.65
C GLY A 264 4.07 -2.40 -0.99
N ASP A 265 3.27 -1.34 -1.02
CA ASP A 265 1.86 -1.33 -1.45
C ASP A 265 1.44 0.12 -1.79
N TYR A 266 2.31 0.83 -2.51
CA TYR A 266 2.05 2.21 -2.93
C TYR A 266 1.03 2.23 -4.06
N VAL A 267 -0.25 2.26 -3.69
CA VAL A 267 -1.39 2.32 -4.61
C VAL A 267 -2.27 3.50 -4.27
N ARG A 268 -3.19 3.90 -5.17
CA ARG A 268 -4.13 4.99 -4.90
C ARG A 268 -4.80 4.82 -3.53
N ASN A 269 -5.12 3.56 -3.15
CA ASN A 269 -5.80 3.15 -1.91
C ASN A 269 -5.07 3.55 -0.62
N ASN A 270 -3.75 3.76 -0.71
CA ASN A 270 -2.87 3.97 0.42
C ASN A 270 -2.18 5.36 0.37
N VAL A 271 -2.74 6.27 -0.43
CA VAL A 271 -2.36 7.68 -0.46
C VAL A 271 -3.56 8.60 -0.33
N ALA A 272 -3.37 9.71 0.35
CA ALA A 272 -4.35 10.77 0.52
C ALA A 272 -3.77 12.10 0.02
N TYR A 273 -4.60 12.93 -0.59
CA TYR A 273 -4.22 14.21 -1.18
C TYR A 273 -4.81 15.36 -0.38
N LYS A 274 -4.15 16.51 -0.44
CA LYS A 274 -4.77 17.82 -0.17
C LYS A 274 -4.98 18.53 -1.50
N TYR A 275 -6.07 19.26 -1.58
CA TYR A 275 -6.46 19.99 -2.78
C TYR A 275 -6.39 21.49 -2.56
N ASP A 276 -6.09 22.24 -3.62
CA ASP A 276 -6.52 23.63 -3.66
C ASP A 276 -8.05 23.65 -3.80
N GLY A 277 -8.73 24.74 -3.50
CA GLY A 277 -10.21 24.79 -3.54
C GLY A 277 -10.86 24.50 -4.91
N LYS A 278 -10.10 24.03 -5.91
CA LYS A 278 -10.50 23.69 -7.28
C LYS A 278 -10.26 22.21 -7.63
N GLU A 279 -10.09 21.34 -6.63
CA GLU A 279 -9.85 19.89 -6.80
C GLU A 279 -8.50 19.55 -7.49
N GLU A 280 -7.54 20.49 -7.55
CA GLU A 280 -6.18 20.20 -8.02
C GLU A 280 -5.30 19.69 -6.86
N PRO A 281 -4.68 18.49 -6.95
CA PRO A 281 -3.89 17.92 -5.87
C PRO A 281 -2.60 18.74 -5.63
N GLN A 282 -2.36 19.15 -4.39
CA GLN A 282 -1.23 19.99 -3.97
C GLN A 282 -0.20 19.23 -3.14
N GLU A 283 -0.68 18.46 -2.17
CA GLU A 283 0.15 17.66 -1.28
C GLU A 283 -0.35 16.22 -1.28
N ILE A 284 0.51 15.30 -0.87
CA ILE A 284 0.19 13.89 -0.73
C ILE A 284 0.79 13.33 0.55
N MET A 285 0.08 12.38 1.15
CA MET A 285 0.45 11.63 2.32
C MET A 285 0.31 10.13 2.03
N MET A 286 1.30 9.34 2.42
CA MET A 286 1.18 7.88 2.47
C MET A 286 0.56 7.45 3.80
N PHE A 287 -0.20 6.36 3.78
CA PHE A 287 -0.69 5.68 4.97
C PHE A 287 -0.80 4.18 4.70
N ASP A 288 -1.13 3.39 5.72
CA ASP A 288 -1.17 1.93 5.63
C ASP A 288 0.19 1.28 5.32
N TYR A 289 1.13 1.44 6.25
CA TYR A 289 2.51 0.96 6.14
C TYR A 289 2.68 -0.54 6.44
N GLN A 290 1.65 -1.37 6.24
CA GLN A 290 1.65 -2.79 6.59
C GLN A 290 2.62 -3.65 5.77
N THR A 291 2.97 -3.19 4.58
CA THR A 291 3.83 -3.91 3.63
C THR A 291 5.22 -3.30 3.51
N LEU A 292 5.55 -2.33 4.37
CA LEU A 292 6.84 -1.64 4.40
C LEU A 292 7.99 -2.64 4.42
N ARG A 293 8.96 -2.47 3.52
CA ARG A 293 10.04 -3.43 3.31
C ARG A 293 11.29 -2.80 2.72
N VAL A 294 12.41 -3.51 2.78
CA VAL A 294 13.61 -3.17 1.99
C VAL A 294 13.56 -3.98 0.70
N SER A 295 13.46 -3.31 -0.45
CA SER A 295 13.36 -3.94 -1.76
C SER A 295 13.80 -2.99 -2.88
N SER A 296 13.65 -3.39 -4.13
CA SER A 296 13.80 -2.46 -5.26
C SER A 296 12.73 -1.36 -5.18
N PRO A 297 13.05 -0.08 -5.46
CA PRO A 297 12.06 1.00 -5.47
C PRO A 297 10.99 0.80 -6.55
N MET A 298 11.26 -0.04 -7.55
CA MET A 298 10.33 -0.35 -8.63
C MET A 298 9.17 -1.23 -8.18
N ILE A 299 9.21 -1.80 -6.97
CA ILE A 299 8.04 -2.46 -6.39
C ILE A 299 6.89 -1.48 -6.15
N ASP A 300 7.19 -0.22 -5.79
CA ASP A 300 6.18 0.80 -5.54
C ASP A 300 5.77 1.48 -6.84
N LEU A 301 6.73 1.94 -7.64
CA LEU A 301 6.42 2.69 -8.86
C LEU A 301 5.67 1.84 -9.90
N SER A 302 6.12 0.60 -10.14
CA SER A 302 5.50 -0.25 -11.16
C SER A 302 4.09 -0.69 -10.77
N VAL A 303 3.86 -0.99 -9.49
CA VAL A 303 2.54 -1.35 -8.97
C VAL A 303 1.60 -0.15 -8.98
N PHE A 304 2.07 1.02 -8.54
CA PHE A 304 1.29 2.26 -8.60
C PHE A 304 0.77 2.55 -10.01
N LEU A 305 1.68 2.59 -10.99
CA LEU A 305 1.32 2.89 -12.38
C LEU A 305 0.42 1.80 -13.00
N ALA A 306 0.61 0.54 -12.63
CA ALA A 306 -0.17 -0.56 -13.18
C ALA A 306 -1.62 -0.57 -12.66
N ILE A 307 -1.85 -0.40 -11.35
CA ILE A 307 -3.20 -0.57 -10.80
C ILE A 307 -3.95 0.74 -10.51
N SER A 308 -3.24 1.87 -10.42
CA SER A 308 -3.84 3.17 -10.07
C SER A 308 -4.09 4.07 -11.28
N VAL A 309 -3.48 3.79 -12.43
CA VAL A 309 -3.46 4.66 -13.60
C VAL A 309 -3.91 3.86 -14.82
N TYR A 310 -4.69 4.44 -15.71
CA TYR A 310 -5.08 3.82 -16.99
C TYR A 310 -4.09 4.14 -18.10
N ALA A 311 -4.15 3.37 -19.19
CA ALA A 311 -3.21 3.47 -20.28
C ALA A 311 -3.20 4.86 -20.94
N ASP A 312 -4.34 5.53 -21.00
CA ASP A 312 -4.48 6.88 -21.56
C ASP A 312 -3.58 7.92 -20.86
N VAL A 313 -3.32 7.76 -19.56
CA VAL A 313 -2.37 8.58 -18.79
C VAL A 313 -1.00 7.90 -18.72
N ARG A 314 -0.93 6.64 -18.24
CA ARG A 314 0.32 5.91 -17.99
C ARG A 314 1.19 5.85 -19.24
N TYR A 315 0.62 5.43 -20.36
CA TYR A 315 1.38 5.20 -21.60
C TYR A 315 1.69 6.52 -22.32
N THR A 316 0.69 7.39 -22.45
CA THR A 316 0.85 8.68 -23.16
C THR A 316 1.91 9.57 -22.52
N TYR A 317 2.01 9.57 -21.19
CA TYR A 317 2.89 10.46 -20.44
C TYR A 317 4.04 9.74 -19.73
N PHE A 318 4.30 8.47 -20.06
CA PHE A 318 5.22 7.59 -19.34
C PHE A 318 6.57 8.25 -19.06
N ASP A 319 7.26 8.75 -20.10
CA ASP A 319 8.59 9.35 -19.94
C ASP A 319 8.57 10.54 -18.98
N SER A 320 7.56 11.41 -19.08
CA SER A 320 7.45 12.57 -18.20
C SER A 320 7.15 12.20 -16.75
N ILE A 321 6.33 11.16 -16.53
CA ILE A 321 6.01 10.62 -15.20
C ILE A 321 7.28 10.00 -14.59
N PHE A 322 8.02 9.23 -15.39
CA PHE A 322 9.27 8.59 -14.96
C PHE A 322 10.37 9.62 -14.66
N ASP A 323 10.44 10.69 -15.44
CA ASP A 323 11.35 11.82 -15.22
C ASP A 323 11.02 12.58 -13.93
N ASP A 324 9.73 12.81 -13.67
CA ASP A 324 9.26 13.43 -12.43
C ASP A 324 9.66 12.60 -11.20
N TYR A 325 9.52 11.27 -11.27
CA TYR A 325 10.00 10.35 -10.24
C TYR A 325 11.52 10.42 -10.05
N CYS A 326 12.29 10.27 -11.13
CA CYS A 326 13.75 10.26 -11.06
C CYS A 326 14.30 11.59 -10.52
N SER A 327 13.78 12.71 -11.01
CA SER A 327 14.20 14.05 -10.57
C SER A 327 13.95 14.24 -9.07
N ALA A 328 12.77 13.88 -8.57
CA ALA A 328 12.46 13.99 -7.15
C ALA A 328 13.32 13.06 -6.27
N LEU A 329 13.65 11.86 -6.77
CA LEU A 329 14.59 10.96 -6.12
C LEU A 329 15.98 11.58 -6.03
N TYR A 330 16.48 12.14 -7.12
CA TYR A 330 17.80 12.75 -7.18
C TYR A 330 17.91 13.95 -6.26
N ASP A 331 16.92 14.85 -6.30
CA ASP A 331 16.90 16.04 -5.46
C ASP A 331 16.86 15.68 -3.97
N SER A 332 16.02 14.70 -3.60
CA SER A 332 15.96 14.21 -2.23
C SER A 332 17.27 13.55 -1.80
N TYR A 333 17.84 12.69 -2.64
CA TYR A 333 19.14 12.07 -2.36
C TYR A 333 20.21 13.13 -2.13
N ARG A 334 20.42 14.07 -3.05
CA ARG A 334 21.44 15.13 -2.92
C ARG A 334 21.20 16.00 -1.68
N LYS A 335 19.93 16.32 -1.40
CA LYS A 335 19.55 17.12 -0.24
C LYS A 335 19.97 16.48 1.08
N HIS A 336 19.77 15.17 1.23
CA HIS A 336 19.98 14.46 2.49
C HIS A 336 21.36 13.81 2.59
N ALA A 337 21.91 13.31 1.48
CA ALA A 337 23.24 12.71 1.43
C ALA A 337 24.36 13.76 1.37
N LYS A 338 24.05 14.98 0.87
CA LYS A 338 25.05 16.02 0.54
C LYS A 338 26.16 15.47 -0.39
N ASP A 339 25.75 14.66 -1.36
CA ASP A 339 26.63 13.92 -2.27
C ASP A 339 25.96 13.76 -3.65
N GLU A 340 26.75 13.37 -4.64
CA GLU A 340 26.23 13.05 -5.97
C GLU A 340 25.49 11.71 -6.00
N VAL A 341 24.45 11.67 -6.84
CA VAL A 341 23.63 10.46 -7.01
C VAL A 341 24.49 9.33 -7.59
N PRO A 342 24.54 8.15 -6.96
CA PRO A 342 25.25 6.99 -7.47
C PRO A 342 24.83 6.61 -8.90
N GLU A 343 25.80 6.17 -9.71
CA GLU A 343 25.57 5.84 -11.12
C GLU A 343 24.49 4.77 -11.31
N PHE A 344 24.37 3.80 -10.40
CA PHE A 344 23.34 2.76 -10.49
C PHE A 344 21.90 3.27 -10.34
N LEU A 345 21.71 4.50 -9.85
CA LEU A 345 20.41 5.18 -9.76
C LEU A 345 20.12 6.04 -11.00
N ASN A 346 20.97 6.02 -12.03
CA ASN A 346 20.67 6.76 -13.26
C ASN A 346 19.36 6.28 -13.90
N ARG A 347 18.74 7.16 -14.68
CA ARG A 347 17.41 6.93 -15.27
C ARG A 347 17.35 5.63 -16.07
N THR A 348 18.39 5.32 -16.85
CA THR A 348 18.45 4.13 -17.68
C THR A 348 18.45 2.85 -16.83
N GLU A 349 19.23 2.80 -15.75
CA GLU A 349 19.27 1.64 -14.87
C GLU A 349 17.97 1.47 -14.07
N LEU A 350 17.39 2.58 -13.58
CA LEU A 350 16.06 2.56 -12.97
C LEU A 350 14.99 2.08 -13.94
N LEU A 351 15.06 2.47 -15.22
CA LEU A 351 14.11 2.04 -16.24
C LEU A 351 14.24 0.55 -16.56
N LYS A 352 15.47 0.03 -16.65
CA LYS A 352 15.69 -1.41 -16.80
C LYS A 352 15.10 -2.18 -15.62
N GLU A 353 15.29 -1.67 -14.40
CA GLU A 353 14.70 -2.25 -13.20
C GLU A 353 13.17 -2.18 -13.22
N TYR A 354 12.58 -1.06 -13.67
CA TYR A 354 11.14 -0.93 -13.85
C TYR A 354 10.60 -2.03 -14.79
N ILE A 355 11.27 -2.27 -15.92
CA ILE A 355 10.89 -3.32 -16.88
C ILE A 355 10.91 -4.70 -16.23
N ARG A 356 11.92 -5.00 -15.40
CA ARG A 356 12.01 -6.27 -14.64
C ARG A 356 10.89 -6.45 -13.61
N PHE A 357 10.23 -5.37 -13.20
CA PHE A 357 9.10 -5.41 -12.27
C PHE A 357 7.73 -5.43 -12.96
N LEU A 358 7.66 -5.17 -14.26
CA LEU A 358 6.39 -5.20 -15.01
C LEU A 358 5.64 -6.54 -14.90
N PRO A 359 6.27 -7.74 -14.97
CA PRO A 359 5.51 -8.97 -14.79
C PRO A 359 4.83 -9.06 -13.42
N TYR A 360 5.48 -8.52 -12.38
CA TYR A 360 4.92 -8.47 -11.03
C TYR A 360 3.72 -7.53 -10.96
N SER A 361 3.86 -6.30 -11.45
CA SER A 361 2.76 -5.31 -11.40
C SER A 361 1.57 -5.70 -12.31
N VAL A 362 1.82 -6.30 -13.48
CA VAL A 362 0.77 -6.84 -14.35
C VAL A 362 0.03 -7.98 -13.67
N SER A 363 0.72 -8.86 -12.94
CA SER A 363 0.07 -9.96 -12.20
C SER A 363 -0.86 -9.44 -11.10
N ILE A 364 -0.48 -8.35 -10.42
CA ILE A 364 -1.32 -7.66 -9.42
C ILE A 364 -2.54 -7.04 -10.11
N THR A 365 -2.35 -6.35 -11.23
CA THR A 365 -3.46 -5.77 -12.01
C THR A 365 -4.44 -6.85 -12.44
N ALA A 366 -3.96 -7.97 -13.00
CA ALA A 366 -4.80 -9.08 -13.43
C ALA A 366 -5.62 -9.67 -12.28
N TYR A 367 -5.06 -9.71 -11.07
CA TYR A 367 -5.71 -10.27 -9.88
C TYR A 367 -6.70 -9.31 -9.20
N PHE A 368 -6.43 -8.00 -9.22
CA PHE A 368 -7.14 -7.01 -8.38
C PHE A 368 -7.97 -5.97 -9.16
N LEU A 369 -7.61 -5.62 -10.39
CA LEU A 369 -8.22 -4.48 -11.08
C LEU A 369 -9.74 -4.63 -11.22
N PHE A 370 -10.23 -5.83 -11.53
CA PHE A 370 -11.67 -6.06 -11.65
C PHE A 370 -12.44 -5.81 -10.35
N SER A 371 -11.85 -6.06 -9.18
CA SER A 371 -12.49 -5.77 -7.89
C SER A 371 -12.52 -4.26 -7.58
N LEU A 372 -11.66 -3.47 -8.22
CA LEU A 372 -11.67 -2.02 -8.13
C LEU A 372 -12.67 -1.38 -9.09
N VAL A 373 -12.75 -1.91 -10.32
CA VAL A 373 -13.71 -1.48 -11.36
C VAL A 373 -15.13 -1.88 -10.99
N GLU A 374 -15.32 -3.11 -10.51
CA GLU A 374 -16.61 -3.67 -10.13
C GLU A 374 -16.53 -4.26 -8.71
N PRO A 375 -16.67 -3.42 -7.67
CA PRO A 375 -16.62 -3.84 -6.28
C PRO A 375 -17.82 -4.71 -5.91
N SER A 376 -17.58 -5.81 -5.17
CA SER A 376 -18.64 -6.74 -4.73
C SER A 376 -19.64 -6.13 -3.74
N GLY A 377 -19.29 -5.03 -3.08
CA GLY A 377 -20.10 -4.40 -2.04
C GLY A 377 -20.12 -5.16 -0.70
N LEU A 378 -19.41 -6.29 -0.61
CA LEU A 378 -19.25 -7.08 0.60
C LEU A 378 -18.20 -6.46 1.53
N SER A 379 -18.40 -6.58 2.84
CA SER A 379 -17.37 -6.26 3.83
C SER A 379 -16.20 -7.26 3.78
N SER A 380 -15.08 -6.90 4.40
CA SER A 380 -13.90 -7.78 4.46
C SER A 380 -14.22 -9.13 5.13
N GLU A 381 -15.01 -9.11 6.21
CA GLU A 381 -15.41 -10.31 6.94
C GLU A 381 -16.31 -11.21 6.07
N GLU A 382 -17.26 -10.61 5.33
CA GLU A 382 -18.10 -11.35 4.39
C GLU A 382 -17.28 -11.93 3.24
N MET A 383 -16.39 -11.14 2.62
CA MET A 383 -15.52 -11.62 1.54
C MET A 383 -14.65 -12.80 1.97
N ILE A 384 -14.07 -12.74 3.17
CA ILE A 384 -13.15 -13.76 3.66
C ILE A 384 -13.90 -15.04 4.07
N ASN A 385 -15.09 -14.91 4.64
CA ASN A 385 -15.87 -16.05 5.11
C ASN A 385 -16.83 -16.62 4.04
N CYS A 386 -16.96 -15.96 2.89
CA CYS A 386 -17.83 -16.43 1.80
C CYS A 386 -17.27 -17.73 1.21
N GLN A 387 -18.10 -18.77 1.20
CA GLN A 387 -17.81 -20.00 0.46
C GLN A 387 -18.30 -19.81 -0.97
N VAL A 388 -17.35 -19.76 -1.90
CA VAL A 388 -17.59 -19.65 -3.34
C VAL A 388 -17.17 -20.95 -4.02
N THR A 389 -17.89 -21.37 -5.05
CA THR A 389 -17.47 -22.55 -5.83
C THR A 389 -16.33 -22.20 -6.78
N ASP A 390 -15.60 -23.22 -7.25
CA ASP A 390 -14.57 -23.05 -8.27
C ASP A 390 -15.13 -22.39 -9.54
N GLU A 391 -16.36 -22.76 -9.95
CA GLU A 391 -17.04 -22.16 -11.09
C GLU A 391 -17.33 -20.68 -10.89
N GLU A 392 -17.77 -20.27 -9.69
CA GLU A 392 -18.04 -18.87 -9.37
C GLU A 392 -16.76 -18.03 -9.35
N ILE A 393 -15.67 -18.57 -8.77
CA ILE A 393 -14.34 -17.93 -8.81
C ILE A 393 -13.91 -17.73 -10.26
N ILE A 394 -14.02 -18.77 -11.09
CA ILE A 394 -13.62 -18.71 -12.50
C ILE A 394 -14.46 -17.69 -13.25
N GLU A 395 -15.79 -17.76 -13.13
CA GLU A 395 -16.71 -16.89 -13.84
C GLU A 395 -16.51 -15.42 -13.46
N SER A 396 -16.49 -15.13 -12.16
CA SER A 396 -16.26 -13.76 -11.67
C SER A 396 -14.91 -13.23 -12.11
N THR A 397 -13.83 -14.03 -12.00
CA THR A 397 -12.50 -13.60 -12.43
C THR A 397 -12.43 -13.34 -13.93
N MET A 398 -13.12 -14.14 -14.75
CA MET A 398 -13.14 -14.00 -16.20
C MET A 398 -13.98 -12.82 -16.71
N LYS A 399 -15.04 -12.41 -15.98
CA LYS A 399 -16.04 -11.46 -16.49
C LYS A 399 -16.07 -10.10 -15.79
N SER A 400 -15.78 -10.04 -14.48
CA SER A 400 -15.98 -8.81 -13.69
C SER A 400 -15.15 -7.65 -14.24
N GLY A 401 -15.72 -6.44 -14.23
CA GLY A 401 -15.14 -5.23 -14.80
C GLY A 401 -15.06 -5.20 -16.34
N GLY A 402 -15.46 -6.27 -17.03
CA GLY A 402 -15.65 -6.33 -18.48
C GLY A 402 -14.45 -5.86 -19.31
N GLU A 403 -14.75 -5.17 -20.42
CA GLU A 403 -13.74 -4.71 -21.39
C GLU A 403 -12.72 -3.73 -20.79
N ILE A 404 -13.08 -2.97 -19.75
CA ILE A 404 -12.17 -2.01 -19.11
C ILE A 404 -10.95 -2.77 -18.57
N VAL A 405 -11.21 -3.84 -17.83
CA VAL A 405 -10.17 -4.69 -17.26
C VAL A 405 -9.36 -5.39 -18.35
N ASP A 406 -10.04 -5.96 -19.36
CA ASP A 406 -9.37 -6.69 -20.43
C ASP A 406 -8.43 -5.79 -21.24
N ARG A 407 -8.90 -4.60 -21.61
CA ARG A 407 -8.12 -3.63 -22.38
C ARG A 407 -6.90 -3.14 -21.59
N GLU A 408 -7.06 -2.86 -20.30
CA GLU A 408 -5.94 -2.41 -19.47
C GLU A 408 -4.88 -3.49 -19.28
N ILE A 409 -5.28 -4.73 -18.95
CA ILE A 409 -4.33 -5.85 -18.81
C ILE A 409 -3.61 -6.10 -20.15
N ALA A 410 -4.34 -6.12 -21.26
CA ALA A 410 -3.76 -6.31 -22.58
C ALA A 410 -2.77 -5.19 -22.93
N HIS A 411 -3.12 -3.94 -22.62
CA HIS A 411 -2.26 -2.79 -22.87
C HIS A 411 -0.97 -2.85 -22.03
N GLN A 412 -1.03 -3.27 -20.76
CA GLN A 412 0.19 -3.40 -19.95
C GLN A 412 1.12 -4.51 -20.47
N LEU A 413 0.56 -5.62 -20.97
CA LEU A 413 1.36 -6.66 -21.62
C LEU A 413 2.03 -6.17 -22.91
N ARG A 414 1.33 -5.33 -23.69
CA ARG A 414 1.92 -4.64 -24.84
C ARG A 414 3.05 -3.69 -24.43
N GLU A 415 2.82 -2.86 -23.42
CA GLU A 415 3.81 -1.90 -22.91
C GLU A 415 5.09 -2.64 -22.46
N MET A 416 4.93 -3.72 -21.70
CA MET A 416 6.04 -4.59 -21.29
C MET A 416 6.78 -5.21 -22.49
N PHE A 417 6.06 -5.63 -23.53
CA PHE A 417 6.65 -6.15 -24.76
C PHE A 417 7.46 -5.09 -25.53
N GLU A 418 6.93 -3.88 -25.68
CA GLU A 418 7.59 -2.77 -26.36
C GLU A 418 8.85 -2.33 -25.59
N LEU A 419 8.75 -2.15 -24.27
CA LEU A 419 9.86 -1.71 -23.44
C LEU A 419 10.98 -2.76 -23.36
N SER A 420 10.64 -4.04 -23.14
CA SER A 420 11.63 -5.13 -23.07
C SER A 420 12.49 -5.21 -24.35
N ARG A 421 11.87 -5.04 -25.52
CA ARG A 421 12.58 -5.04 -26.81
C ARG A 421 13.38 -3.77 -27.03
N THR A 422 12.80 -2.61 -26.73
CA THR A 422 13.45 -1.31 -26.96
C THR A 422 14.72 -1.16 -26.12
N TYR A 423 14.70 -1.64 -24.89
CA TYR A 423 15.82 -1.53 -23.95
C TYR A 423 16.64 -2.82 -23.80
N ASN A 424 16.30 -3.88 -24.55
CA ASN A 424 16.92 -5.19 -24.51
C ASN A 424 17.02 -5.77 -23.09
N VAL A 425 15.88 -5.75 -22.36
CA VAL A 425 15.75 -6.26 -21.00
C VAL A 425 14.82 -7.47 -21.00
N PRO A 426 15.31 -8.68 -20.65
CA PRO A 426 14.46 -9.85 -20.56
C PRO A 426 13.48 -9.73 -19.38
N ILE A 427 12.22 -10.10 -19.61
CA ILE A 427 11.18 -10.11 -18.55
C ILE A 427 11.34 -11.29 -17.59
N ASP A 428 11.95 -12.36 -18.09
CA ASP A 428 12.21 -13.63 -17.43
C ASP A 428 13.65 -13.73 -16.95
N GLU A 429 14.35 -12.58 -16.82
CA GLU A 429 15.65 -12.50 -16.14
C GLU A 429 15.43 -12.94 -14.70
N ALA A 430 15.47 -14.25 -14.54
CA ALA A 430 15.36 -14.94 -13.31
C ALA A 430 16.63 -14.54 -12.57
N MET A 431 16.40 -13.90 -11.44
CA MET A 431 17.49 -13.42 -10.61
C MET A 431 18.05 -14.66 -9.90
N HIS A 432 18.86 -15.41 -10.65
CA HIS A 432 19.27 -16.81 -10.44
C HIS A 432 20.13 -17.08 -9.21
N ASN A 433 20.28 -16.10 -8.31
CA ASN A 433 21.12 -16.21 -7.12
C ASN A 433 20.38 -15.74 -5.87
N ILE A 434 19.35 -16.47 -5.43
CA ILE A 434 18.90 -16.47 -4.02
C ILE A 434 18.63 -17.91 -3.60
#